data_AF-A0A497PIM2-F1
#
_entry.id   AF-A0A497PIM2-F1
#
_cell.length_a   1.000
_cell.length_b   1.000
_cell.length_c   1.000
_cell.angle_alpha   90.00
_cell.angle_beta   90.00
_cell.angle_gamma   90.00
#
_symmetry.space_group_name_H-M   'P 1'
#
loop_
_entity.id
_entity.type
_entity.pdbx_description
1 polymer ?
#
loop_
_entity_poly.entity_id
_entity_poly.type
_entity_poly.pdbx_seq_one_letter_code
_entity_poly.pdbx_strand_id
1 'polypeptide(L)'
;MKQNLLLIVVIIILIVVVAFTVSPRSYFSEIDNNPILQRIHQDFIALNPAYEVIPLREGSSAYTENKSVITICLKDPDTGKMYDYGVYQYVAFHELAHMVSKDYGHGPEFQRNFKTILNAAVEKGIYDPNTIIPSNYCGINN
;
A
#
# COMPACT_ATOMS: atom_id res chain seq x y z
N MET A 1 -11.47 45.96 18.53
CA MET A 1 -11.83 45.16 17.34
C MET A 1 -10.62 44.50 16.66
N LYS A 2 -9.57 45.23 16.25
CA LYS A 2 -8.41 44.64 15.54
C LYS A 2 -7.60 43.60 16.34
N GLN A 3 -7.44 43.79 17.65
CA GLN A 3 -6.66 42.88 18.49
C GLN A 3 -7.35 41.51 18.70
N ASN A 4 -8.68 41.51 18.82
CA ASN A 4 -9.48 40.29 18.88
C ASN A 4 -9.46 39.53 17.55
N LEU A 5 -9.44 40.25 16.42
CA LEU A 5 -9.32 39.65 15.10
C LEU A 5 -7.95 38.97 14.89
N LEU A 6 -6.86 39.63 15.31
CA LEU A 6 -5.51 39.05 15.24
C LEU A 6 -5.40 37.78 16.11
N LEU A 7 -5.95 37.81 17.32
CA LEU A 7 -5.95 36.65 18.21
C LEU A 7 -6.73 35.47 17.61
N ILE A 8 -7.90 35.73 17.01
CA ILE A 8 -8.71 34.70 16.35
C ILE A 8 -7.94 34.08 15.17
N VAL A 9 -7.28 34.90 14.34
CA VAL A 9 -6.49 34.40 13.21
C VAL A 9 -5.33 33.52 13.68
N VAL A 10 -4.62 33.92 14.74
CA VAL A 10 -3.52 33.11 15.32
C VAL A 10 -4.04 31.77 15.85
N ILE A 11 -5.19 31.77 16.53
CA ILE A 11 -5.81 30.53 17.03
C ILE A 11 -6.21 29.62 15.86
N ILE A 12 -6.79 30.16 14.78
CA ILE A 12 -7.14 29.37 13.59
C ILE A 12 -5.89 28.77 12.94
N ILE A 13 -4.81 29.56 12.78
CA ILE A 13 -3.55 29.06 12.22
C ILE A 13 -2.97 27.96 13.11
N LEU A 14 -2.98 28.12 14.44
CA LEU A 14 -2.52 27.09 15.36
C LEU A 14 -3.36 25.83 15.28
N ILE A 15 -4.70 25.95 15.21
CA ILE A 15 -5.59 24.80 15.03
C ILE A 15 -5.31 24.10 13.71
N VAL A 16 -5.09 24.84 12.61
CA VAL A 16 -4.74 24.25 11.31
C VAL A 16 -3.39 23.57 11.36
N VAL A 17 -2.35 24.19 11.93
CA VAL A 17 -1.02 23.58 12.07
C VAL A 17 -1.08 22.33 12.95
N VAL A 18 -1.80 22.38 14.06
CA VAL A 18 -2.04 21.20 14.92
C VAL A 18 -2.81 20.14 14.14
N ALA A 19 -3.86 20.50 13.42
CA ALA A 19 -4.62 19.55 12.60
C ALA A 19 -3.74 18.91 11.51
N PHE A 20 -2.86 19.65 10.84
CA PHE A 20 -1.94 19.12 9.82
C PHE A 20 -0.78 18.31 10.39
N THR A 21 -0.35 18.58 11.63
CA THR A 21 0.72 17.83 12.30
C THR A 21 0.20 16.60 13.06
N VAL A 22 -1.07 16.63 13.46
CA VAL A 22 -1.75 15.56 14.23
C VAL A 22 -2.64 14.71 13.33
N SER A 23 -3.04 15.16 12.13
CA SER A 23 -3.74 14.29 11.17
C SER A 23 -2.77 13.17 10.79
N PRO A 24 -2.99 11.96 11.29
CA PRO A 24 -1.98 10.94 11.18
C PRO A 24 -2.02 10.41 9.74
N ARG A 25 -0.88 9.87 9.31
CA ARG A 25 -0.76 9.02 8.12
C ARG A 25 -1.80 7.89 8.08
N SER A 26 -2.44 7.60 9.22
CA SER A 26 -3.59 6.72 9.39
C SER A 26 -4.82 7.09 8.57
N TYR A 27 -5.02 8.33 8.12
CA TYR A 27 -6.20 8.65 7.29
C TYR A 27 -6.21 7.87 5.96
N PHE A 28 -5.04 7.49 5.45
CA PHE A 28 -4.91 6.72 4.21
C PHE A 28 -4.70 5.21 4.42
N SER A 29 -4.47 4.76 5.66
CA SER A 29 -4.16 3.36 5.95
C SER A 29 -5.33 2.66 6.62
N GLU A 30 -5.77 1.54 6.06
CA GLU A 30 -6.88 0.72 6.56
C GLU A 30 -6.40 -0.62 7.14
N ILE A 31 -5.10 -0.74 7.40
CA ILE A 31 -4.46 -1.94 7.96
C ILE A 31 -5.26 -2.47 9.16
N ASP A 32 -5.58 -1.64 10.15
CA ASP A 32 -6.24 -2.10 11.37
C ASP A 32 -7.67 -2.61 11.16
N ASN A 33 -8.31 -2.26 10.04
CA ASN A 33 -9.71 -2.59 9.75
C ASN A 33 -9.87 -3.84 8.90
N ASN A 34 -8.81 -4.35 8.28
CA ASN A 34 -8.89 -5.46 7.33
C ASN A 34 -7.81 -6.52 7.58
N PRO A 35 -8.17 -7.75 7.98
CA PRO A 35 -7.20 -8.79 8.36
C PRO A 35 -6.28 -9.22 7.21
N ILE A 36 -6.70 -9.06 5.95
CA ILE A 36 -5.82 -9.34 4.80
C ILE A 36 -4.76 -8.26 4.68
N LEU A 37 -5.14 -6.98 4.82
CA LEU A 37 -4.18 -5.88 4.82
C LEU A 37 -3.21 -5.97 6.00
N GLN A 38 -3.67 -6.41 7.18
CA GLN A 38 -2.79 -6.71 8.32
C GLN A 38 -1.75 -7.76 7.96
N ARG A 39 -2.17 -8.84 7.31
CA ARG A 39 -1.26 -9.92 6.96
C ARG A 39 -0.25 -9.49 5.89
N ILE A 40 -0.67 -8.72 4.89
CA ILE A 40 0.24 -8.12 3.89
C ILE A 40 1.26 -7.19 4.58
N HIS A 41 0.80 -6.38 5.55
CA HIS A 41 1.68 -5.50 6.32
C HIS A 41 2.72 -6.28 7.11
N GLN A 42 2.34 -7.40 7.74
CA GLN A 42 3.28 -8.28 8.43
C GLN A 42 4.28 -8.93 7.46
N ASP A 43 3.84 -9.34 6.26
CA ASP A 43 4.73 -9.87 5.21
C ASP A 43 5.76 -8.81 4.77
N PHE A 44 5.36 -7.55 4.67
CA PHE A 44 6.27 -6.43 4.39
C PHE A 44 7.31 -6.23 5.48
N ILE A 45 6.90 -6.22 6.76
CA ILE A 45 7.83 -6.10 7.90
C ILE A 45 8.82 -7.28 7.92
N ALA A 46 8.33 -8.50 7.66
CA ALA A 46 9.16 -9.70 7.64
C ALA A 46 10.19 -9.71 6.48
N LEU A 47 9.84 -9.09 5.35
CA LEU A 47 10.77 -8.83 4.24
C LEU A 47 11.85 -7.83 4.65
N ASN A 48 11.43 -6.67 5.14
CA ASN A 48 12.31 -5.61 5.61
C ASN A 48 11.58 -4.74 6.65
N PRO A 49 12.10 -4.60 7.88
CA PRO A 49 11.47 -3.76 8.91
C PRO A 49 11.22 -2.31 8.48
N ALA A 50 11.99 -1.79 7.53
CA ALA A 50 11.76 -0.44 6.97
C ALA A 50 10.41 -0.29 6.26
N TYR A 51 9.75 -1.39 5.88
CA TYR A 51 8.44 -1.37 5.22
C TYR A 51 7.26 -1.25 6.19
N GLU A 52 7.50 -1.23 7.51
CA GLU A 52 6.46 -1.00 8.55
C GLU A 52 5.66 0.29 8.31
N VAL A 53 6.29 1.32 7.75
CA VAL A 53 5.67 2.64 7.55
C VAL A 53 4.84 2.75 6.27
N ILE A 54 4.73 1.67 5.48
CA ILE A 54 4.01 1.66 4.21
C ILE A 54 2.50 1.50 4.49
N PRO A 55 1.68 2.52 4.21
CA PRO A 55 0.24 2.42 4.40
C PRO A 55 -0.40 1.56 3.30
N LEU A 56 -1.39 0.77 3.70
CA LEU A 56 -2.18 -0.09 2.83
C LEU A 56 -3.66 0.26 2.95
N ARG A 57 -4.39 0.20 1.84
CA ARG A 57 -5.86 0.34 1.83
C ARG A 57 -6.52 -0.59 0.82
N GLU A 58 -7.81 -0.82 0.99
CA GLU A 58 -8.62 -1.55 0.01
C GLU A 58 -9.03 -0.63 -1.14
N GLY A 59 -9.19 -1.21 -2.34
CA GLY A 59 -9.73 -0.51 -3.50
C GLY A 59 -10.34 -1.44 -4.53
N SER A 60 -10.85 -0.88 -5.62
CA SER A 60 -11.40 -1.63 -6.76
C SER A 60 -10.34 -2.14 -7.73
N SER A 61 -9.09 -1.72 -7.56
CA SER A 61 -7.91 -2.18 -8.31
C SER A 61 -6.68 -2.13 -7.40
N ALA A 62 -5.56 -2.72 -7.83
CA ALA A 62 -4.27 -2.56 -7.16
C ALA A 62 -3.41 -1.51 -7.87
N TYR A 63 -2.83 -0.61 -7.08
CA TYR A 63 -1.94 0.43 -7.59
C TYR A 63 -1.20 1.13 -6.44
N THR A 64 -0.08 1.76 -6.80
CA THR A 64 0.71 2.60 -5.91
C THR A 64 0.48 4.08 -6.21
N GLU A 65 -0.04 4.84 -5.25
CA GLU A 65 -0.33 6.27 -5.41
C GLU A 65 0.88 7.11 -4.97
N ASN A 66 1.50 7.82 -5.93
CA ASN A 66 2.63 8.73 -5.70
C ASN A 66 3.77 8.13 -4.85
N LYS A 67 3.99 6.81 -4.94
CA LYS A 67 4.97 6.04 -4.13
C LYS A 67 4.80 6.23 -2.63
N SER A 68 3.57 6.50 -2.21
CA SER A 68 3.25 6.88 -0.84
C SER A 68 2.23 5.97 -0.19
N VAL A 69 1.33 5.34 -0.97
CA VAL A 69 0.29 4.43 -0.48
C VAL A 69 0.12 3.30 -1.48
N ILE A 70 -0.06 2.08 -0.97
CA ILE A 70 -0.40 0.92 -1.78
C ILE A 70 -1.88 0.61 -1.58
N THR A 71 -2.62 0.56 -2.68
CA THR A 71 -4.02 0.13 -2.70
C THR A 71 -4.06 -1.31 -3.21
N ILE A 72 -4.81 -2.18 -2.56
CA ILE A 72 -4.99 -3.58 -2.94
C ILE A 72 -6.47 -3.85 -3.18
N CYS A 73 -6.77 -4.57 -4.25
CA CYS A 73 -8.11 -5.06 -4.50
C CYS A 73 -8.29 -6.47 -3.93
N LEU A 74 -9.30 -6.63 -3.07
CA LEU A 74 -9.47 -7.85 -2.29
C LEU A 74 -10.49 -8.83 -2.87
N LYS A 75 -11.31 -8.36 -3.82
CA LYS A 75 -12.41 -9.15 -4.38
C LYS A 75 -12.38 -9.09 -5.89
N ASP A 76 -12.72 -10.21 -6.49
CA ASP A 76 -13.05 -10.28 -7.90
C ASP A 76 -14.33 -9.44 -8.15
N PRO A 77 -14.30 -8.44 -9.05
CA PRO A 77 -15.42 -7.52 -9.24
C PRO A 77 -16.62 -8.18 -9.90
N ASP A 78 -16.43 -9.26 -10.65
CA ASP A 78 -17.49 -9.96 -11.37
C ASP A 78 -18.22 -10.95 -10.45
N THR A 79 -17.49 -11.63 -9.57
CA THR A 79 -18.01 -12.70 -8.72
C THR A 79 -18.16 -12.31 -7.25
N GLY A 80 -17.53 -11.21 -6.82
CA GLY A 80 -17.44 -10.78 -5.42
C GLY A 80 -16.60 -11.68 -4.53
N LYS A 81 -15.94 -12.70 -5.10
CA LYS A 81 -15.16 -13.69 -4.34
C LYS A 81 -13.80 -13.14 -3.93
N MET A 82 -13.33 -13.58 -2.77
CA MET A 82 -11.97 -13.33 -2.33
C MET A 82 -11.01 -14.20 -3.14
N TYR A 83 -9.80 -13.69 -3.36
CA TYR A 83 -8.69 -14.46 -3.93
C TYR A 83 -7.95 -15.26 -2.86
N ASP A 84 -7.18 -16.25 -3.31
CA ASP A 84 -6.23 -16.97 -2.47
C ASP A 84 -5.14 -16.02 -1.97
N TYR A 85 -4.62 -16.29 -0.77
CA TYR A 85 -3.72 -15.34 -0.10
C TYR A 85 -2.44 -15.06 -0.89
N GLY A 86 -1.89 -16.07 -1.56
CA GLY A 86 -0.69 -15.89 -2.40
C GLY A 86 -0.91 -14.87 -3.53
N VAL A 87 -2.14 -14.70 -4.02
CA VAL A 87 -2.45 -13.68 -5.03
C VAL A 87 -2.24 -12.28 -4.45
N TYR A 88 -2.72 -12.04 -3.23
CA TYR A 88 -2.49 -10.76 -2.55
C TYR A 88 -1.02 -10.50 -2.32
N GLN A 89 -0.25 -11.52 -1.94
CA GLN A 89 1.19 -11.38 -1.74
C GLN A 89 1.89 -10.96 -3.03
N TYR A 90 1.64 -11.67 -4.12
CA TYR A 90 2.24 -11.36 -5.42
C TYR A 90 1.93 -9.93 -5.87
N VAL A 91 0.65 -9.52 -5.80
CA VAL A 91 0.22 -8.17 -6.18
C VAL A 91 0.77 -7.12 -5.22
N ALA A 92 0.78 -7.36 -3.92
CA ALA A 92 1.36 -6.43 -2.95
C ALA A 92 2.87 -6.25 -3.17
N PHE A 93 3.61 -7.30 -3.50
CA PHE A 93 5.03 -7.20 -3.85
C PHE A 93 5.28 -6.48 -5.17
N HIS A 94 4.35 -6.61 -6.13
CA HIS A 94 4.38 -5.83 -7.37
C HIS A 94 4.24 -4.33 -7.08
N GLU A 95 3.25 -3.95 -6.27
CA GLU A 95 3.06 -2.56 -5.88
C GLU A 95 4.20 -2.03 -5.00
N LEU A 96 4.75 -2.86 -4.11
CA LEU A 96 5.95 -2.53 -3.36
C LEU A 96 7.14 -2.25 -4.28
N ALA A 97 7.29 -3.02 -5.37
CA ALA A 97 8.32 -2.77 -6.37
C ALA A 97 8.13 -1.43 -7.10
N HIS A 98 6.89 -1.03 -7.41
CA HIS A 98 6.60 0.32 -7.90
C HIS A 98 6.97 1.40 -6.88
N MET A 99 6.65 1.17 -5.60
CA MET A 99 6.96 2.12 -4.52
C MET A 99 8.47 2.36 -4.35
N VAL A 100 9.30 1.31 -4.42
CA VAL A 100 10.75 1.44 -4.22
C VAL A 100 11.53 1.78 -5.49
N SER A 101 10.90 1.75 -6.67
CA SER A 101 11.55 2.14 -7.93
C SER A 101 11.56 3.65 -8.11
N LYS A 102 12.55 4.20 -8.83
CA LYS A 102 12.65 5.64 -9.12
C LYS A 102 11.81 6.05 -10.31
N ASP A 103 11.73 5.21 -11.33
CA ASP A 103 10.90 5.47 -12.50
C ASP A 103 9.50 4.85 -12.37
N TYR A 104 8.55 5.35 -13.15
CA TYR A 104 7.21 4.77 -13.26
C TYR A 104 7.19 3.67 -14.34
N GLY A 105 6.25 2.73 -14.20
CA GLY A 105 6.09 1.59 -15.12
C GLY A 105 7.01 0.40 -14.82
N HIS A 106 7.13 -0.53 -15.78
CA HIS A 106 7.73 -1.85 -15.60
C HIS A 106 9.11 -2.00 -16.27
N GLY A 107 9.91 -0.93 -16.24
CA GLY A 107 11.25 -0.90 -16.83
C GLY A 107 12.28 -1.79 -16.11
N PRO A 108 13.55 -1.81 -16.56
CA PRO A 108 14.59 -2.70 -16.01
C PRO A 108 14.89 -2.51 -14.52
N GLU A 109 14.71 -1.29 -13.99
CA GLU A 109 14.82 -1.02 -12.55
C GLU A 109 13.70 -1.74 -11.78
N PHE A 110 12.44 -1.50 -12.19
CA PHE A 110 11.27 -2.16 -11.61
C PHE A 110 11.41 -3.68 -11.62
N GLN A 111 11.76 -4.27 -12.78
CA GLN A 111 11.87 -5.72 -12.91
C GLN A 111 12.92 -6.31 -11.95
N ARG A 112 14.03 -5.60 -11.77
CA ARG A 112 15.10 -6.00 -10.84
C ARG A 112 14.62 -5.90 -9.38
N ASN A 113 13.96 -4.80 -9.02
CA ASN A 113 13.41 -4.59 -7.69
C ASN A 113 12.34 -5.65 -7.38
N PHE A 114 11.40 -5.87 -8.28
CA PHE A 114 10.34 -6.86 -8.13
C PHE A 114 10.91 -8.27 -7.98
N LYS A 115 11.86 -8.67 -8.85
CA LYS A 115 12.55 -9.96 -8.73
C LYS A 115 13.28 -10.11 -7.39
N THR A 116 13.93 -9.05 -6.92
CA THR A 116 14.66 -9.06 -5.65
C THR A 116 13.71 -9.25 -4.47
N ILE A 117 12.60 -8.52 -4.44
CA ILE A 117 11.55 -8.64 -3.42
C ILE A 117 10.94 -10.05 -3.44
N LEU A 118 10.56 -10.55 -4.62
CA LEU A 118 9.92 -11.85 -4.76
C LEU A 118 10.85 -12.99 -4.34
N ASN A 119 12.11 -12.96 -4.77
CA ASN A 119 13.10 -13.95 -4.36
C ASN A 119 13.32 -13.93 -2.84
N ALA A 120 13.44 -12.75 -2.23
CA ALA A 120 13.57 -12.62 -0.77
C ALA A 120 12.34 -13.17 -0.04
N ALA A 121 11.13 -12.97 -0.59
CA ALA A 121 9.90 -13.52 -0.02
C ALA A 121 9.90 -15.06 -0.07
N VAL A 122 10.33 -15.65 -1.18
CA VAL A 122 10.45 -17.11 -1.33
C VAL A 122 11.51 -17.67 -0.36
N GLU A 123 12.70 -17.06 -0.31
CA GLU A 123 13.80 -17.48 0.57
C GLU A 123 13.42 -17.45 2.06
N LYS A 124 12.57 -16.49 2.46
CA LYS A 124 12.04 -16.36 3.82
C LYS A 124 10.82 -17.24 4.09
N GLY A 125 10.32 -17.98 3.10
CA GLY A 125 9.11 -18.78 3.21
C GLY A 125 7.82 -17.96 3.36
N ILE A 126 7.87 -16.67 2.99
CA ILE A 126 6.71 -15.78 3.00
C ILE A 126 5.81 -16.08 1.81
N TYR A 127 6.40 -16.36 0.64
CA TYR A 127 5.67 -16.56 -0.62
C TYR A 127 5.91 -17.94 -1.22
N ASP A 128 4.84 -18.59 -1.67
CA ASP A 128 4.92 -19.81 -2.48
C ASP A 128 5.07 -19.45 -3.98
N PRO A 129 6.20 -19.77 -4.62
CA PRO A 129 6.41 -19.48 -6.04
C PRO A 129 5.46 -20.25 -6.97
N ASN A 130 4.73 -21.26 -6.49
CA ASN A 130 3.73 -22.00 -7.27
C ASN A 130 2.34 -21.36 -7.23
N THR A 131 2.18 -20.21 -6.55
CA THR A 131 0.91 -19.49 -6.52
C THR A 131 0.45 -19.14 -7.94
N ILE A 132 -0.76 -19.58 -8.28
CA ILE A 132 -1.39 -19.26 -9.57
C ILE A 132 -2.06 -17.89 -9.47
N ILE A 133 -1.61 -16.94 -10.28
CA ILE A 133 -2.17 -15.59 -10.34
C ILE A 133 -3.24 -15.54 -11.44
N PRO A 134 -4.49 -15.14 -11.14
CA PRO A 134 -5.53 -15.02 -12.15
C PRO A 134 -5.15 -13.94 -13.17
N SER A 135 -5.31 -14.24 -14.46
CA SER A 135 -4.99 -13.32 -15.56
C SER A 135 -5.88 -12.08 -15.60
N ASN A 136 -7.04 -12.15 -14.94
CA ASN A 136 -8.06 -11.10 -14.85
C ASN A 136 -8.15 -10.49 -13.44
N TYR A 137 -7.05 -10.50 -12.67
CA TYR A 137 -7.05 -9.94 -11.30
C TYR A 137 -7.68 -8.53 -11.30
N CYS A 138 -8.76 -8.41 -10.54
CA CYS A 138 -9.59 -7.20 -10.39
C CYS A 138 -10.13 -6.63 -11.70
N GLY A 139 -10.49 -7.50 -12.63
CA GLY A 139 -11.07 -7.14 -13.92
C GLY A 139 -10.08 -6.46 -14.87
N ILE A 140 -8.80 -6.44 -14.52
CA ILE A 140 -7.72 -5.96 -15.39
C ILE A 140 -7.16 -7.15 -16.13
N ASN A 141 -7.31 -7.14 -17.45
CA ASN A 141 -6.59 -8.04 -18.34
C ASN A 141 -5.26 -7.36 -18.67
N ASN A 142 -4.16 -7.94 -18.20
CA ASN A 142 -2.80 -7.54 -18.62
C ASN A 142 -2.45 -8.14 -19.99
#